data_AF-A0A355G966-F1
#
_entry.id   AF-A0A355G966-F1
#
_cell.length_a   1.000
_cell.length_b   1.000
_cell.length_c   1.000
_cell.angle_alpha   90.00
_cell.angle_beta   90.00
_cell.angle_gamma   90.00
#
_symmetry.space_group_name_H-M   'P 1'
#
loop_
_entity.id
_entity.type
_entity.pdbx_description
1 polymer ?
#
loop_
_entity_poly.entity_id
_entity_poly.type
_entity_poly.pdbx_seq_one_letter_code
_entity_poly.pdbx_strand_id
1 'polypeptide(L)' 'EHPVDRVMNSNDLLATIYQKFGIDTSQAFHDNTGRPIPILTDGQPIPELL' A
#
# COMPACT_ATOMS: atom_id res chain seq x y z
N GLU A 1 9.23 26.07 -9.56
CA GLU A 1 8.92 24.73 -9.03
C GLU A 1 9.25 24.70 -7.55
N HIS A 2 8.27 24.39 -6.70
CA HIS A 2 8.47 24.24 -5.25
C HIS A 2 8.77 22.78 -4.95
N PRO A 3 9.68 22.46 -4.01
CA PRO A 3 9.95 21.08 -3.65
C PRO A 3 8.68 20.41 -3.12
N VAL A 4 8.41 19.20 -3.59
CA VAL A 4 7.38 18.34 -3.01
C VAL A 4 7.85 17.95 -1.61
N ASP A 5 7.07 18.31 -0.58
CA ASP A 5 7.41 18.05 0.83
C ASP A 5 7.54 16.55 1.13
N ARG A 6 6.85 15.72 0.35
CA ARG A 6 6.92 14.25 0.40
C ARG A 6 6.77 13.67 -1.01
N VAL A 7 7.74 12.85 -1.43
CA VAL A 7 7.59 12.02 -2.63
C VAL A 7 6.60 10.90 -2.32
N MET A 8 5.61 10.72 -3.19
CA MET A 8 4.62 9.65 -3.09
C MET A 8 4.60 8.84 -4.38
N ASN A 9 4.29 7.56 -4.28
CA ASN A 9 4.15 6.67 -5.41
C ASN A 9 2.76 6.01 -5.45
N SER A 10 2.51 5.19 -6.47
CA SER A 10 1.23 4.49 -6.63
C SER A 10 0.90 3.55 -5.47
N ASN A 11 1.90 3.00 -4.78
CA ASN A 11 1.69 2.10 -3.65
C ASN A 11 1.22 2.85 -2.39
N ASP A 12 1.62 4.11 -2.18
CA ASP A 12 1.06 4.95 -1.12
C ASP A 12 -0.46 5.18 -1.33
N LEU A 13 -0.87 5.39 -2.59
CA LEU A 13 -2.28 5.52 -2.94
C LEU A 13 -3.04 4.20 -2.69
N LEU A 14 -2.49 3.06 -3.11
CA LEU A 14 -3.10 1.76 -2.86
C LEU A 14 -3.20 1.45 -1.36
N ALA A 15 -2.16 1.75 -0.57
CA ALA A 15 -2.18 1.60 0.88
C ALA A 15 -3.33 2.39 1.53
N THR A 16 -3.57 3.62 1.06
CA THR A 16 -4.68 4.47 1.52
C THR A 16 -6.03 3.84 1.22
N ILE A 17 -6.22 3.35 -0.02
CA ILE A 17 -7.47 2.70 -0.44
C ILE A 17 -7.71 1.45 0.40
N TYR A 18 -6.72 0.58 0.53
CA TYR A 18 -6.80 -0.63 1.33
C TYR A 18 -7.16 -0.32 2.79
N GLN A 19 -6.56 0.71 3.40
CA GLN A 19 -6.92 1.11 4.76
C GLN A 19 -8.38 1.58 4.87
N LYS A 20 -8.89 2.38 3.93
CA LYS A 20 -10.30 2.82 3.92
C LYS A 20 -11.30 1.68 3.81
N PHE A 21 -10.91 0.58 3.15
CA PHE A 21 -11.72 -0.64 3.06
C PHE A 21 -11.46 -1.64 4.19
N GLY A 22 -10.61 -1.32 5.17
CA GLY A 22 -10.27 -2.21 6.28
C GLY A 22 -9.46 -3.45 5.85
N ILE A 23 -8.71 -3.35 4.74
CA ILE A 23 -7.85 -4.41 4.22
C ILE A 23 -6.49 -4.32 4.89
N ASP A 24 -6.06 -5.40 5.53
CA ASP A 24 -4.75 -5.53 6.15
C ASP A 24 -3.68 -5.86 5.11
N THR A 25 -2.85 -4.88 4.79
CA THR A 25 -1.79 -5.00 3.77
C THR A 25 -0.58 -5.81 4.22
N SER A 26 -0.49 -6.17 5.51
CA SER A 26 0.57 -7.03 6.03
C SER A 26 0.38 -8.51 5.66
N GLN A 27 -0.80 -8.86 5.14
CA GLN A 27 -1.12 -10.21 4.73
C GLN A 27 -0.47 -10.57 3.38
N ALA A 28 -0.32 -11.86 3.17
CA ALA A 28 0.13 -12.44 1.92
C ALA A 28 -0.78 -13.61 1.52
N PHE A 29 -1.00 -13.76 0.22
CA PHE A 29 -1.66 -14.93 -0.36
C PHE A 29 -0.62 -15.96 -0.77
N HIS A 30 -0.96 -17.24 -0.68
CA HIS A 30 -0.08 -18.30 -1.16
C HIS A 30 -0.50 -18.73 -2.57
N ASP A 31 0.46 -18.85 -3.49
CA ASP A 31 0.21 -19.44 -4.79
C ASP A 31 0.08 -20.97 -4.72
N ASN A 32 -0.13 -21.63 -5.87
CA ASN A 32 -0.29 -23.08 -5.95
C ASN A 32 0.95 -23.89 -5.49
N THR A 33 2.10 -23.24 -5.35
CA THR A 33 3.34 -23.84 -4.84
C THR A 33 3.57 -23.55 -3.35
N GLY A 34 2.68 -22.76 -2.74
CA GLY A 34 2.80 -22.30 -1.36
C GLY A 34 3.69 -21.07 -1.19
N ARG A 35 4.13 -20.42 -2.28
CA ARG A 35 4.95 -19.21 -2.18
C ARG A 35 4.09 -18.03 -1.74
N PRO A 36 4.52 -17.25 -0.72
CA PRO A 36 3.80 -16.04 -0.32
C PRO A 36 3.97 -14.91 -1.34
N ILE A 37 2.83 -14.32 -1.69
CA ILE A 37 2.68 -13.14 -2.54
C ILE A 37 2.03 -12.05 -1.68
N PRO A 38 2.74 -10.96 -1.36
CA PRO A 38 2.19 -9.89 -0.54
C PRO A 38 1.05 -9.17 -1.27
N ILE A 39 0.06 -8.69 -0.51
CA ILE A 39 -1.03 -7.87 -1.05
C ILE A 39 -0.51 -6.53 -1.58
N LEU A 40 0.48 -5.97 -0.89
CA LEU A 40 1.13 -4.73 -1.25
C LEU A 40 2.63 -4.82 -0.96
N THR A 41 3.46 -4.42 -1.91
CA THR A 41 4.93 -4.57 -1.81
C THR A 41 5.57 -3.52 -0.89
N ASP A 42 5.10 -2.27 -0.97
CA ASP A 42 5.58 -1.15 -0.15
C ASP A 42 4.52 -0.05 -0.05
N GLY A 43 4.89 1.12 0.47
CA GLY A 43 4.01 2.28 0.55
C GLY A 43 3.32 2.40 1.90
N GLN A 44 2.95 3.63 2.25
CA GLN A 44 2.23 3.95 3.48
C GLN A 44 1.00 4.79 3.14
N PRO A 45 -0.12 4.62 3.87
CA PRO A 45 -1.30 5.44 3.65
C PRO A 45 -0.98 6.94 3.65
N ILE A 46 -1.61 7.68 2.75
CA ILE A 46 -1.48 9.12 2.57
C ILE A 46 -2.34 9.79 3.65
N PRO A 47 -1.75 10.39 4.70
CA PRO A 47 -2.50 10.90 5.86
C PRO A 47 -3.56 11.94 5.50
N GLU A 48 -3.32 12.72 4.46
CA GLU A 48 -4.21 13.77 3.97
C GLU A 48 -5.51 13.22 3.36
N LEU A 49 -5.54 11.93 3.03
CA LEU A 49 -6.69 11.23 2.43
C LEU A 49 -7.40 10.29 3.43
N LEU A 50 -6.90 10.18 4.67
CA LEU A 50 -7.47 9.35 5.73
C LEU A 50 -8.66 9.97 6.45
#